data_AF-A0A941L895-F1
#
_entry.id   AF-A0A941L895-F1
#
_cell.length_a   1.000
_cell.length_b   1.000
_cell.length_c   1.000
_cell.angle_alpha   90.00
_cell.angle_beta   90.00
_cell.angle_gamma   90.00
#
_symmetry.space_group_name_H-M   'P 1'
#
loop_
_entity.id
_entity.type
_entity.pdbx_description
1 polymer ?
#
loop_
_entity_poly.entity_id
_entity_poly.type
_entity_poly.pdbx_seq_one_letter_code
_entity_poly.pdbx_strand_id
1 'polypeptide(L)'
;MNYSQIIIFLFISATLCVSCTSTTQKVPDYLIGSFQDEYNIEYELSKKLFFQKPGTKFHILKWNIDDQYFIARNDSLNSYDPNLYSRIDWMKFEEMQPFEWGFCLTAYNAATPDSA
;
A
#
# COMPACT_ATOMS: atom_id res chain seq x y z
N MET A 1 -42.28 5.65 -52.18
CA MET A 1 -41.81 6.98 -51.73
C MET A 1 -41.72 6.90 -50.21
N ASN A 2 -40.60 6.41 -49.65
CA ASN A 2 -39.49 7.19 -49.05
C ASN A 2 -40.04 8.24 -48.05
N TYR A 3 -39.76 8.16 -46.74
CA TYR A 3 -38.44 8.43 -46.18
C TYR A 3 -38.01 7.44 -45.08
N SER A 4 -36.95 6.71 -45.40
CA SER A 4 -36.04 6.07 -44.44
C SER A 4 -35.11 7.12 -43.84
N GLN A 5 -34.77 6.92 -42.57
CA GLN A 5 -33.77 7.63 -41.76
C GLN A 5 -34.11 9.05 -41.29
N ILE A 6 -34.23 9.21 -39.96
CA ILE A 6 -33.60 10.28 -39.19
C ILE A 6 -33.63 9.91 -37.69
N ILE A 7 -32.44 9.60 -37.17
CA ILE A 7 -31.91 9.97 -35.85
C ILE A 7 -32.50 9.16 -34.65
N ILE A 8 -31.90 8.01 -34.31
CA ILE A 8 -30.73 7.86 -33.42
C ILE A 8 -31.10 8.04 -31.94
N PHE A 9 -31.18 6.89 -31.26
CA PHE A 9 -30.75 6.65 -29.88
C PHE A 9 -30.88 7.80 -28.87
N LEU A 10 -32.02 7.86 -28.18
CA LEU A 10 -32.06 8.40 -26.82
C LEU A 10 -31.56 7.31 -25.86
N PHE A 11 -30.23 7.13 -25.85
CA PHE A 11 -29.55 6.33 -24.86
C PHE A 11 -29.75 6.95 -23.48
N ILE A 12 -30.21 6.08 -22.58
CA ILE A 12 -30.39 6.24 -21.15
C ILE A 12 -29.14 6.89 -20.53
N SER A 13 -29.19 8.20 -20.25
CA SER A 13 -28.20 8.84 -19.39
C SER A 13 -28.67 8.71 -17.94
N ALA A 14 -28.59 7.48 -17.43
CA ALA A 14 -28.58 7.25 -15.99
C ALA A 14 -27.14 7.51 -15.54
N THR A 15 -26.87 8.75 -15.16
CA THR A 15 -25.61 9.14 -14.52
C THR A 15 -25.47 8.33 -13.24
N LEU A 16 -24.76 7.19 -13.32
CA LEU A 16 -24.31 6.42 -12.18
C LEU A 16 -23.36 7.32 -11.41
N CYS A 17 -23.88 8.00 -10.40
CA CYS A 17 -23.09 8.49 -9.29
C CYS A 17 -22.44 7.28 -8.64
N VAL A 18 -21.27 6.87 -9.14
CA VAL A 18 -20.42 5.90 -8.46
C VAL A 18 -19.94 6.61 -7.20
N SER A 19 -20.69 6.45 -6.12
CA SER A 19 -20.23 6.79 -4.79
C SER A 19 -18.94 6.02 -4.57
N CYS A 20 -17.81 6.73 -4.49
CA CYS A 20 -16.55 6.17 -4.06
C CYS A 20 -16.71 5.85 -2.57
N THR A 21 -17.22 4.67 -2.27
CA THR A 21 -17.31 4.16 -0.91
C THR A 21 -15.89 3.82 -0.49
N SER A 22 -15.24 4.73 0.23
CA SER A 22 -13.97 4.45 0.89
C SER A 22 -14.20 3.43 2.01
N THR A 23 -14.31 2.15 1.65
CA THR A 23 -14.28 1.05 2.62
C THR A 23 -12.99 1.18 3.40
N THR A 24 -13.10 1.49 4.70
CA THR A 24 -11.96 1.50 5.60
C THR A 24 -11.48 0.06 5.72
N GLN A 25 -10.51 -0.33 4.88
CA GLN A 25 -9.94 -1.67 4.92
C GLN A 25 -9.23 -1.87 6.25
N LYS A 26 -9.55 -2.98 6.91
CA LYS A 26 -8.90 -3.35 8.17
C LYS A 26 -7.52 -3.95 7.83
N VAL A 27 -6.46 -3.35 8.38
CA VAL A 27 -5.12 -3.94 8.32
C VAL A 27 -5.16 -5.34 8.95
N PRO A 28 -4.61 -6.38 8.28
CA PRO A 28 -4.57 -7.72 8.83
C PRO A 28 -3.88 -7.77 10.20
N ASP A 29 -4.53 -8.41 11.17
CA ASP A 29 -4.04 -8.43 12.56
C ASP A 29 -2.67 -9.14 12.68
N TYR A 30 -2.38 -10.11 11.79
CA TYR A 30 -1.11 -10.85 11.78
C TYR A 30 0.12 -9.99 11.39
N LEU A 31 -0.08 -8.84 10.75
CA LEU A 31 0.99 -7.92 10.40
C LEU A 31 1.38 -7.01 11.56
N ILE A 32 0.47 -6.79 12.51
CA ILE A 32 0.66 -5.81 13.58
C ILE A 32 1.39 -6.47 14.76
N GLY A 33 2.45 -5.80 15.23
CA GLY A 33 3.24 -6.24 16.37
C GLY A 33 4.72 -6.35 16.03
N SER A 34 5.43 -7.13 16.84
CA SER A 34 6.86 -7.37 16.69
C SER A 34 7.12 -8.68 15.94
N PHE A 35 8.09 -8.68 15.04
CA PHE A 35 8.50 -9.86 14.29
C PHE A 35 9.99 -9.78 13.95
N GLN A 36 10.54 -10.91 13.52
CA GLN A 36 11.92 -11.07 13.10
C GLN A 36 11.95 -11.78 11.75
N ASP A 37 12.77 -11.30 10.84
CA ASP A 37 12.98 -11.93 9.52
C ASP A 37 14.08 -13.00 9.56
N GLU A 38 14.32 -13.63 8.41
CA GLU A 38 15.35 -14.66 8.22
C GLU A 38 16.78 -14.14 8.38
N TYR A 39 16.98 -12.82 8.36
CA TYR A 39 18.25 -12.16 8.57
C TYR A 39 18.47 -11.73 10.03
N ASN A 40 17.58 -12.15 10.94
CA ASN A 40 17.55 -11.77 12.36
C ASN A 40 17.28 -10.27 12.60
N ILE A 41 16.75 -9.55 11.61
CA ILE A 41 16.39 -8.14 11.78
C ILE A 41 15.07 -8.08 12.55
N GLU A 42 15.05 -7.30 13.62
CA GLU A 42 13.83 -7.06 14.40
C GLU A 42 13.02 -5.90 13.83
N TYR A 43 11.71 -6.09 13.79
CA TYR A 43 10.76 -5.09 13.35
C TYR A 43 9.64 -4.90 14.36
N GLU A 44 9.03 -3.71 14.31
CA GLU A 44 7.77 -3.40 14.96
C GLU A 44 6.86 -2.69 13.96
N LEU A 45 5.68 -3.25 13.71
CA LEU A 45 4.70 -2.68 12.79
C LEU A 45 3.40 -2.33 13.53
N SER A 46 3.01 -1.07 13.41
CA SER A 46 1.71 -0.55 13.83
C SER A 46 0.97 0.02 12.63
N LYS A 47 -0.28 0.46 12.81
CA LYS A 47 -1.05 1.12 11.74
C LYS A 47 -0.40 2.39 11.18
N LYS A 48 0.56 2.99 11.89
CA LYS A 48 1.16 4.30 11.57
C LYS A 48 2.68 4.29 11.44
N LEU A 49 3.35 3.22 11.86
CA LEU A 49 4.80 3.17 11.94
C LEU A 49 5.26 1.76 11.60
N PHE A 50 6.19 1.67 10.66
CA PHE A 50 7.02 0.50 10.44
C PHE A 50 8.43 0.83 10.91
N PHE A 51 8.89 0.14 11.95
CA PHE A 51 10.18 0.37 12.59
C PHE A 51 11.07 -0.86 12.39
N GLN A 52 12.14 -0.68 11.62
CA GLN A 52 13.23 -1.64 11.50
C GLN A 52 14.31 -1.27 12.52
N LYS A 53 14.48 -2.12 13.54
CA LYS A 53 15.37 -1.83 14.66
C LYS A 53 16.84 -1.91 14.24
N PRO A 54 17.72 -1.15 14.92
CA PRO A 54 17.42 -0.22 16.02
C PRO A 54 17.07 1.21 15.59
N GLY A 55 17.12 1.56 14.29
CA GLY A 55 17.16 2.96 13.88
C GLY A 55 16.22 3.41 12.76
N THR A 56 15.83 2.52 11.85
CA THR A 56 15.17 2.92 10.60
C THR A 56 13.65 2.93 10.76
N LYS A 57 13.03 4.09 10.56
CA LYS A 57 11.58 4.28 10.75
C LYS A 57 10.90 4.76 9.48
N PHE A 58 9.70 4.25 9.25
CA PHE A 58 8.83 4.63 8.14
C PHE A 58 7.44 5.00 8.69
N HIS A 59 7.04 6.26 8.52
CA HIS A 59 5.75 6.78 8.98
C HIS A 59 4.68 6.51 7.93
N ILE A 60 3.78 5.58 8.22
CA ILE A 60 2.79 5.08 7.26
C ILE A 60 1.72 6.14 6.98
N LEU A 61 1.53 6.44 5.69
CA LEU A 61 0.58 7.44 5.20
C LEU A 61 -0.70 6.80 4.67
N LYS A 62 -0.56 5.68 3.96
CA LYS A 62 -1.66 5.00 3.28
C LYS A 62 -1.42 3.51 3.24
N TRP A 63 -2.48 2.75 3.50
CA TRP A 63 -2.53 1.30 3.29
C TRP A 63 -3.30 1.00 2.00
N ASN A 64 -2.85 0.00 1.26
CA ASN A 64 -3.61 -0.68 0.22
C ASN A 64 -3.60 -2.18 0.55
N ILE A 65 -4.69 -2.68 1.14
CA ILE A 65 -4.74 -4.05 1.65
C ILE A 65 -4.92 -5.06 0.53
N ASP A 66 -5.68 -4.71 -0.51
CA ASP A 66 -5.94 -5.59 -1.65
C ASP A 66 -4.67 -5.87 -2.44
N ASP A 67 -3.85 -4.84 -2.67
CA ASP A 67 -2.58 -4.96 -3.39
C ASP A 67 -1.38 -5.24 -2.48
N GLN A 68 -1.62 -5.46 -1.19
CA GLN A 68 -0.63 -5.82 -0.19
C GLN A 68 0.57 -4.86 -0.04
N TYR A 69 0.32 -3.55 0.00
CA TYR A 69 1.37 -2.58 0.28
C TYR A 69 0.93 -1.40 1.15
N PHE A 70 1.89 -0.65 1.65
CA PHE A 70 1.66 0.66 2.23
C PHE A 70 2.70 1.68 1.75
N ILE A 71 2.26 2.93 1.65
CA ILE A 71 3.13 4.07 1.39
C ILE A 71 3.48 4.72 2.72
N ALA A 72 4.77 4.98 2.92
CA ALA A 72 5.28 5.61 4.12
C ALA A 72 6.28 6.72 3.80
N ARG A 73 6.40 7.69 4.71
CA ARG A 73 7.47 8.69 4.69
C ARG A 73 8.64 8.19 5.52
N ASN A 74 9.84 8.22 4.94
CA ASN A 74 11.07 7.87 5.63
C ASN A 74 11.35 8.91 6.73
N ASP A 75 11.65 8.46 7.94
CA ASP A 75 11.98 9.36 9.04
C ASP A 75 13.18 10.24 8.68
N SER A 76 13.15 11.49 9.11
CA SER A 76 14.22 12.46 8.90
C SER A 76 15.57 12.03 9.49
N LEU A 77 15.55 11.12 10.46
CA LEU A 77 16.74 10.59 11.14
C LEU A 77 17.25 9.29 10.51
N ASN A 78 16.58 8.74 9.50
CA ASN A 78 17.09 7.57 8.78
C ASN A 78 18.42 7.91 8.10
N SER A 79 19.37 6.99 8.13
CA SER A 79 20.68 7.17 7.48
C SER A 79 20.60 7.25 5.95
N TYR A 80 19.53 6.70 5.37
CA TYR A 80 19.30 6.65 3.93
C TYR A 80 17.92 7.24 3.60
N ASP A 81 17.88 7.99 2.49
CA ASP A 81 16.67 8.56 1.92
C ASP A 81 15.75 9.31 2.91
N PRO A 82 16.29 10.13 3.84
CA PRO A 82 15.48 10.81 4.84
C PRO A 82 14.49 11.76 4.17
N ASN A 83 13.28 11.86 4.73
CA ASN A 83 12.17 12.68 4.21
C ASN A 83 11.60 12.28 2.85
N LEU A 84 12.16 11.28 2.17
CA LEU A 84 11.58 10.71 0.95
C LEU A 84 10.46 9.71 1.29
N TYR A 85 9.87 9.12 0.26
CA TYR A 85 8.77 8.19 0.39
C TYR A 85 9.19 6.79 -0.07
N SER A 86 8.67 5.81 0.64
CA SER A 86 8.85 4.40 0.32
C SER A 86 7.50 3.73 0.10
N ARG A 87 7.47 2.82 -0.85
CA ARG A 87 6.43 1.80 -0.98
C ARG A 87 6.98 0.50 -0.41
N ILE A 88 6.29 -0.04 0.59
CA ILE A 88 6.64 -1.29 1.24
C ILE A 88 5.52 -2.29 0.96
N ASP A 89 5.85 -3.35 0.24
CA ASP A 89 4.95 -4.46 -0.07
C ASP A 89 5.18 -5.60 0.92
N TRP A 90 4.13 -6.36 1.24
CA TRP A 90 4.25 -7.61 1.99
C TRP A 90 3.73 -8.79 1.19
N MET A 91 4.35 -9.93 1.39
CA MET A 91 3.96 -11.17 0.73
C MET A 91 4.03 -12.34 1.69
N LYS A 92 3.19 -13.34 1.45
CA LYS A 92 3.25 -14.61 2.18
C LYS A 92 4.27 -15.52 1.52
N PHE A 93 4.89 -16.37 2.33
CA PHE A 93 5.78 -17.43 1.87
C PHE A 93 5.09 -18.78 2.04
N GLU A 94 5.21 -19.66 1.06
CA GLU A 94 4.62 -21.01 1.13
C GLU A 94 5.60 -22.04 1.69
N GLU A 95 6.91 -21.88 1.43
CA GLU A 95 7.93 -22.91 1.68
C GLU A 95 9.13 -22.38 2.49
N MET A 96 8.95 -21.33 3.31
CA MET A 96 10.03 -20.69 4.08
C MET A 96 9.86 -20.78 5.60
N GLN A 97 9.26 -21.87 6.09
CA GLN A 97 9.08 -22.09 7.52
C GLN A 97 10.39 -21.90 8.31
N PRO A 98 10.38 -21.20 9.46
CA PRO A 98 9.21 -20.70 10.20
C PRO A 98 8.66 -19.34 9.72
N PHE A 99 9.24 -18.75 8.67
CA PHE A 99 8.82 -17.44 8.16
C PHE A 99 7.62 -17.61 7.20
N GLU A 100 6.47 -17.08 7.60
CA GLU A 100 5.21 -17.23 6.83
C GLU A 100 4.94 -16.04 5.90
N TRP A 101 5.65 -14.94 6.07
CA TRP A 101 5.52 -13.72 5.28
C TRP A 101 6.75 -12.81 5.49
N GLY A 102 6.94 -11.84 4.58
CA GLY A 102 8.00 -10.84 4.69
C GLY A 102 7.66 -9.54 3.97
N PHE A 103 8.57 -8.56 4.07
CA PHE A 103 8.44 -7.23 3.46
C PHE A 103 9.49 -6.98 2.38
N CYS A 104 9.14 -6.17 1.38
CA CYS A 104 10.07 -5.68 0.37
C CYS A 104 9.85 -4.17 0.14
N LEU A 105 10.95 -3.42 0.01
CA LEU A 105 10.89 -2.02 -0.43
C LEU A 105 10.89 -2.00 -1.95
N THR A 106 9.70 -1.84 -2.55
CA THR A 106 9.55 -1.75 -4.00
C THR A 106 10.00 -0.37 -4.53
N ALA A 107 9.77 0.68 -3.73
CA ALA A 107 10.35 2.01 -3.93
C ALA A 107 10.85 2.53 -2.58
N TYR A 108 11.98 3.23 -2.56
CA TYR A 108 12.64 3.65 -1.30
C TYR A 108 13.07 5.12 -1.26
N ASN A 109 13.03 5.83 -2.40
CA ASN A 109 13.53 7.20 -2.56
C ASN A 109 12.60 8.07 -3.42
N ALA A 110 11.30 7.79 -3.41
CA ALA A 110 10.33 8.56 -4.16
C ALA A 110 10.23 10.00 -3.62
N ALA A 111 10.10 10.98 -4.52
CA ALA A 111 10.02 12.39 -4.15
C ALA A 111 8.64 12.77 -3.59
N THR A 112 7.59 12.04 -3.97
CA THR A 112 6.22 12.23 -3.48
C THR A 112 5.59 10.87 -3.11
N PRO A 113 4.53 10.86 -2.27
CA PRO A 113 3.80 9.63 -1.97
C PRO A 113 3.21 8.97 -3.21
N ASP A 114 2.79 9.76 -4.20
CA ASP A 114 2.14 9.25 -5.42
C ASP A 114 3.15 8.62 -6.40
N SER A 115 4.44 8.98 -6.30
CA SER A 115 5.51 8.42 -7.11
C SER A 115 6.21 7.22 -6.45
N ALA A 116 5.77 6.82 -5.26
CA ALA A 116 6.25 5.64 -4.54
C ALA A 116 5.45 4.40 -4.97
#